data_AF-A0A4Q2X3I8-F1
#
_entry.id   AF-A0A4Q2X3I8-F1
#
_cell.length_a   1.000
_cell.length_b   1.000
_cell.length_c   1.000
_cell.angle_alpha   90.00
_cell.angle_beta   90.00
_cell.angle_gamma   90.00
#
_symmetry.space_group_name_H-M   'P 1'
#
loop_
_entity.id
_entity.type
_entity.pdbx_description
1 polymer ?
#
loop_
_entity_poly.entity_id
_entity_poly.type
_entity_poly.pdbx_seq_one_letter_code
_entity_poly.pdbx_strand_id
1 'polypeptide(L)'
;MKTAIVIISDPNNGEEAFARAINALAIAAEGKREGDQVEVSFIGTGTRWPAELSKITHPANAVYNEVRELVVGASCGCATFYGVSEDIKASGIDSKADNPLAGTPGVLSLRHYFQEGWQVLIF
;
A
#
# COMPACT_ATOMS: atom_id res chain seq x y z
N MET A 1 2.04 -17.75 -7.88
CA MET A 1 1.73 -16.61 -8.78
C MET A 1 2.49 -15.37 -8.31
N LYS A 2 2.67 -14.35 -9.16
CA LYS A 2 3.23 -13.04 -8.78
C LYS A 2 2.13 -11.98 -8.84
N THR A 3 1.80 -11.37 -7.70
CA THR A 3 0.69 -10.42 -7.58
C THR A 3 1.14 -9.15 -6.89
N ALA A 4 1.01 -8.02 -7.58
CA ALA A 4 1.27 -6.70 -7.04
C ALA A 4 -0.07 -6.03 -6.72
N ILE A 5 -0.26 -5.65 -5.46
CA ILE A 5 -1.48 -5.01 -4.97
C ILE A 5 -1.15 -3.55 -4.66
N VAL A 6 -1.80 -2.64 -5.36
CA VAL A 6 -1.61 -1.20 -5.23
C VAL A 6 -2.85 -0.60 -4.60
N ILE A 7 -2.70 0.02 -3.43
CA ILE A 7 -3.79 0.69 -2.71
C ILE A 7 -3.64 2.20 -2.90
N ILE A 8 -4.63 2.80 -3.57
CA ILE A 8 -4.76 4.23 -3.86
C ILE A 8 -6.01 4.86 -3.23
N SER A 9 -7.03 4.07 -2.84
CA SER A 9 -8.23 4.57 -2.16
C SER A 9 -7.92 5.41 -0.91
N ASP A 10 -8.73 6.44 -0.67
CA ASP A 10 -8.56 7.35 0.47
C ASP A 10 -9.40 6.87 1.67
N PRO A 11 -8.81 6.62 2.86
CA PRO A 11 -9.60 6.28 4.06
C PRO A 11 -10.67 7.31 4.43
N ASN A 12 -10.53 8.55 3.95
CA ASN A 12 -11.50 9.62 4.18
C ASN A 12 -12.66 9.64 3.16
N ASN A 13 -12.73 8.71 2.20
CA ASN A 13 -13.71 8.73 1.11
C ASN A 13 -14.81 7.65 1.24
N GLY A 14 -15.26 7.39 2.47
CA GLY A 14 -16.45 6.60 2.77
C GLY A 14 -16.26 5.07 2.69
N GLU A 15 -17.39 4.36 2.75
CA GLU A 15 -17.42 2.89 2.89
C GLU A 15 -16.80 2.15 1.70
N GLU A 16 -16.94 2.68 0.48
CA GLU A 16 -16.36 2.06 -0.73
C GLU A 16 -14.83 2.08 -0.68
N ALA A 17 -14.23 3.16 -0.19
CA ALA A 17 -12.78 3.24 -0.03
C ALA A 17 -12.26 2.24 1.01
N PHE A 18 -12.98 2.08 2.12
CA PHE A 18 -12.68 1.02 3.08
C PHE A 18 -12.85 -0.37 2.46
N ALA A 19 -13.93 -0.61 1.71
CA ALA A 19 -14.18 -1.88 1.03
C ALA A 19 -13.05 -2.23 0.04
N ARG A 20 -12.54 -1.25 -0.71
CA ARG A 20 -11.36 -1.42 -1.57
C ARG A 20 -10.13 -1.86 -0.79
N ALA A 21 -9.78 -1.12 0.26
CA ALA A 21 -8.61 -1.42 1.08
C ALA A 21 -8.70 -2.81 1.73
N ILE A 22 -9.86 -3.18 2.29
CA ILE A 22 -10.00 -4.49 2.95
C ILE A 22 -9.97 -5.66 1.95
N ASN A 23 -10.55 -5.50 0.75
CA ASN A 23 -10.46 -6.53 -0.29
C ASN A 23 -9.02 -6.68 -0.81
N ALA A 24 -8.26 -5.58 -0.91
CA ALA A 24 -6.84 -5.63 -1.23
C ALA A 24 -6.05 -6.46 -0.20
N LEU A 25 -6.28 -6.21 1.10
CA LEU A 25 -5.64 -6.96 2.18
C LEU A 25 -6.11 -8.44 2.22
N ALA A 26 -7.37 -8.70 1.89
CA ALA A 26 -7.91 -10.06 1.83
C ALA A 26 -7.21 -10.91 0.74
N ILE A 27 -7.03 -10.34 -0.46
CA ILE A 27 -6.29 -11.00 -1.55
C ILE A 27 -4.82 -11.18 -1.17
N ALA A 28 -4.22 -10.20 -0.50
CA ALA A 28 -2.84 -10.34 -0.03
C ALA A 28 -2.69 -11.51 0.96
N ALA A 29 -3.64 -11.63 1.89
CA ALA A 29 -3.67 -12.69 2.88
C ALA A 29 -3.90 -14.07 2.24
N GLU A 30 -4.81 -14.15 1.26
CA GLU A 30 -5.03 -15.36 0.47
C GLU A 30 -3.77 -15.79 -0.28
N GLY A 31 -3.16 -14.89 -1.05
CA GLY A 31 -1.93 -15.20 -1.79
C GLY A 31 -0.80 -15.65 -0.87
N LYS A 32 -0.64 -15.00 0.30
CA LYS A 32 0.32 -15.44 1.32
C LYS A 32 0.08 -16.88 1.78
N ARG A 33 -1.17 -17.25 2.06
CA ARG A 33 -1.52 -18.62 2.51
C ARG A 33 -1.27 -19.68 1.43
N GLU A 34 -1.51 -19.32 0.17
CA GLU A 34 -1.28 -20.22 -0.98
C GLU A 34 0.18 -20.26 -1.47
N GLY A 35 1.08 -19.48 -0.84
CA GLY A 35 2.50 -19.45 -1.19
C GLY A 35 2.82 -18.64 -2.45
N ASP A 36 1.95 -17.70 -2.81
CA ASP A 36 2.21 -16.75 -3.89
C ASP A 36 3.26 -15.70 -3.49
N GLN A 37 3.92 -15.14 -4.50
CA GLN A 37 4.73 -13.94 -4.33
C GLN A 37 3.81 -12.72 -4.41
N VAL A 38 3.60 -12.07 -3.27
CA VAL A 38 2.69 -10.93 -3.14
C VAL A 38 3.46 -9.71 -2.65
N GLU A 39 3.23 -8.57 -3.29
CA GLU A 39 3.72 -7.28 -2.83
C GLU A 39 2.58 -6.28 -2.71
N VAL A 40 2.52 -5.56 -1.58
CA VAL A 40 1.51 -4.54 -1.30
C VAL A 40 2.17 -3.16 -1.25
N SER A 41 1.60 -2.19 -1.95
CA SER A 41 2.13 -0.82 -1.99
C SER A 41 1.03 0.22 -1.79
N PHE A 42 1.38 1.33 -1.16
CA PHE A 42 0.47 2.46 -0.94
C PHE A 42 0.90 3.67 -1.78
N ILE A 43 0.00 4.18 -2.62
CA ILE A 43 0.24 5.36 -3.44
C ILE A 43 -0.93 6.33 -3.34
N GLY A 44 -0.79 7.54 -3.90
CA GLY A 44 -1.84 8.55 -3.87
C GLY A 44 -2.37 8.78 -2.46
N THR A 45 -3.69 8.91 -2.33
CA THR A 45 -4.37 9.04 -1.03
C THR A 45 -4.30 7.79 -0.17
N GLY A 46 -4.01 6.63 -0.77
CA GLY A 46 -3.80 5.38 -0.05
C GLY A 46 -2.59 5.40 0.89
N THR A 47 -1.68 6.38 0.73
CA THR A 47 -0.59 6.63 1.69
C THR A 47 -1.06 6.98 3.11
N ARG A 48 -2.35 7.25 3.33
CA ARG A 48 -2.93 7.45 4.66
C ARG A 48 -3.30 6.15 5.38
N TRP A 49 -3.52 5.05 4.65
CA TRP A 49 -3.94 3.77 5.23
C TRP A 49 -2.97 3.18 6.26
N PRO A 50 -1.64 3.21 6.09
CA PRO A 50 -0.71 2.59 7.05
C PRO A 50 -0.94 3.05 8.49
N ALA A 51 -1.19 4.34 8.72
CA ALA A 51 -1.45 4.87 10.05
C ALA A 51 -2.83 4.45 10.59
N GLU A 52 -3.86 4.47 9.75
CA GLU A 52 -5.21 4.02 10.13
C GLU A 52 -5.24 2.53 10.47
N LEU A 53 -4.68 1.70 9.60
CA LEU A 53 -4.64 0.24 9.74
C LEU A 53 -3.76 -0.19 10.92
N SER A 54 -2.78 0.61 11.32
CA SER A 54 -1.92 0.34 12.49
C SER A 54 -2.62 0.56 13.83
N LYS A 55 -3.77 1.26 13.87
CA LYS A 55 -4.54 1.46 15.10
C LYS A 55 -5.16 0.14 15.56
N ILE A 56 -4.90 -0.27 16.80
CA ILE A 56 -5.44 -1.51 17.41
C ILE A 56 -6.97 -1.56 17.34
N THR A 57 -7.63 -0.41 17.39
CA THR A 57 -9.09 -0.28 17.32
C THR A 57 -9.66 -0.35 15.90
N HIS A 58 -8.81 -0.35 14.87
CA HIS A 58 -9.28 -0.37 13.48
C HIS A 58 -9.75 -1.79 13.10
N PRO A 59 -10.92 -1.95 12.47
CA PRO A 59 -11.47 -3.28 12.16
C PRO A 59 -10.57 -4.12 11.26
N ALA A 60 -9.78 -3.48 10.38
CA ALA A 60 -8.82 -4.16 9.51
C ALA A 60 -7.41 -4.30 10.12
N ASN A 61 -7.19 -3.96 11.40
CA ASN A 61 -5.87 -4.06 12.01
C ASN A 61 -5.31 -5.50 12.01
N ALA A 62 -6.16 -6.48 12.31
CA ALA A 62 -5.76 -7.88 12.35
C ALA A 62 -5.26 -8.38 10.98
N VAL A 63 -6.04 -8.17 9.92
CA VAL A 63 -5.65 -8.58 8.55
C VAL A 63 -4.46 -7.77 8.04
N TYR A 64 -4.35 -6.48 8.38
CA TYR A 64 -3.18 -5.68 8.01
C TYR A 64 -1.90 -6.24 8.64
N ASN A 65 -1.93 -6.61 9.93
CA ASN A 65 -0.78 -7.21 10.59
C ASN A 65 -0.42 -8.59 10.02
N GLU A 66 -1.40 -9.38 9.57
CA GLU A 66 -1.15 -10.67 8.89
C GLU A 66 -0.31 -10.50 7.62
N VAL A 67 -0.54 -9.41 6.87
CA VAL A 67 0.12 -9.17 5.57
C VAL A 67 1.20 -8.10 5.60
N ARG A 68 1.53 -7.56 6.77
CA ARG A 68 2.43 -6.40 6.91
C ARG A 68 3.81 -6.64 6.32
N GLU A 69 4.31 -7.87 6.38
CA GLU A 69 5.59 -8.28 5.79
C GLU A 69 5.59 -8.25 4.25
N LEU A 70 4.43 -8.25 3.61
CA LEU A 70 4.26 -8.14 2.16
C LEU A 70 4.26 -6.67 1.70
N VAL A 71 4.22 -5.72 2.64
CA VAL A 71 4.18 -4.28 2.32
C VAL A 71 5.57 -3.82 1.91
N VAL A 72 5.72 -3.49 0.62
CA VAL A 72 6.99 -2.99 0.09
C VAL A 72 7.18 -1.50 0.33
N GLY A 73 6.12 -0.76 0.70
CA GLY A 73 6.22 0.63 1.14
C GLY A 73 5.16 1.56 0.57
N ALA A 74 5.36 2.85 0.80
CA ALA A 74 4.50 3.94 0.35
C ALA A 74 5.25 4.93 -0.53
N SER A 75 4.58 5.51 -1.52
CA SER A 75 5.17 6.54 -2.39
C SER A 75 5.50 7.82 -1.63
N CYS A 76 6.79 8.19 -1.59
CA CYS A 76 7.32 9.35 -0.87
C CYS A 76 6.70 10.67 -1.33
N GLY A 77 6.62 10.87 -2.65
CA GLY A 77 6.01 12.07 -3.23
C GLY A 77 4.52 12.18 -2.92
N CYS A 78 3.79 11.06 -2.91
CA CYS A 78 2.38 11.04 -2.51
C CYS A 78 2.22 11.37 -1.02
N ALA A 79 3.01 10.74 -0.15
CA ALA A 79 2.97 11.00 1.29
C ALA A 79 3.29 12.46 1.61
N THR A 80 4.28 13.03 0.91
CA THR A 80 4.64 14.45 1.04
C THR A 80 3.50 15.36 0.60
N PHE A 81 2.89 15.09 -0.56
CA PHE A 81 1.78 15.89 -1.09
C PHE A 81 0.55 15.88 -0.17
N TYR A 82 0.25 14.75 0.45
CA TYR A 82 -0.88 14.60 1.37
C TYR A 82 -0.55 14.86 2.85
N GLY A 83 0.68 15.28 3.15
CA GLY A 83 1.09 15.69 4.50
C GLY A 83 1.22 14.54 5.51
N VAL A 84 1.47 13.31 5.05
CA VAL A 84 1.49 12.09 5.88
C VAL A 84 2.88 11.42 5.97
N SER A 85 3.95 12.14 5.64
CA SER A 85 5.31 11.57 5.64
C SER A 85 5.77 11.05 7.01
N GLU A 86 5.39 11.72 8.10
CA GLU A 86 5.72 11.25 9.46
C GLU A 86 4.87 10.04 9.87
N ASP A 87 3.61 9.98 9.40
CA ASP A 87 2.72 8.85 9.64
C ASP A 87 3.25 7.56 8.98
N ILE A 88 3.82 7.66 7.77
CA ILE A 88 4.50 6.53 7.11
C ILE A 88 5.65 6.00 7.97
N LYS A 89 6.50 6.89 8.49
CA LYS A 89 7.63 6.52 9.36
C LYS A 89 7.14 5.87 10.66
N ALA A 90 6.14 6.47 11.30
CA ALA A 90 5.54 5.94 12.53
C ALA A 90 4.86 4.58 12.32
N SER A 91 4.35 4.34 11.12
CA SER A 91 3.79 3.05 10.69
C SER A 91 4.87 2.01 10.37
N GLY A 92 6.16 2.35 10.44
CA GLY A 92 7.26 1.41 10.26
C GLY A 92 7.33 0.78 8.88
N ILE A 93 6.85 1.45 7.84
CA ILE A 93 6.96 1.02 6.45
C ILE A 93 7.89 1.96 5.67
N ASP A 94 8.48 1.44 4.59
CA ASP A 94 9.39 2.20 3.76
C ASP A 94 8.70 3.36 3.03
N SER A 95 9.36 4.52 3.01
CA SER A 95 9.03 5.61 2.09
C SER A 95 9.87 5.47 0.82
N LYS A 96 9.24 5.15 -0.31
CA LYS A 96 9.91 4.83 -1.59
C LYS A 96 9.91 6.04 -2.54
N ALA A 97 11.08 6.32 -3.11
CA ALA A 97 11.34 7.40 -4.06
C ALA A 97 12.19 6.91 -5.24
N ASP A 98 12.08 5.64 -5.59
CA ASP A 98 12.87 4.92 -6.59
C ASP A 98 12.48 5.25 -8.04
N ASN A 99 11.42 6.04 -8.25
CA ASN A 99 11.08 6.65 -9.53
C ASN A 99 11.11 8.19 -9.42
N PRO A 100 12.12 8.86 -9.99
CA PRO A 100 12.16 10.32 -10.03
C PRO A 100 10.97 10.90 -10.80
N LEU A 101 10.25 11.85 -10.18
CA LEU A 101 9.16 12.58 -10.80
C LEU A 101 9.37 14.07 -10.53
N ALA A 102 9.53 14.86 -11.60
CA ALA A 102 9.83 16.28 -11.51
C ALA A 102 8.80 17.03 -10.64
N GLY A 103 9.29 17.91 -9.76
CA GLY A 103 8.44 18.65 -8.81
C GLY A 103 8.03 17.85 -7.56
N THR A 104 8.55 16.63 -7.37
CA THR A 104 8.32 15.83 -6.17
C THR A 104 9.65 15.31 -5.59
N PRO A 105 9.66 14.83 -4.34
CA PRO A 105 10.79 14.06 -3.78
C PRO A 105 11.07 12.71 -4.44
N GLY A 106 10.32 12.33 -5.49
CA GLY A 106 10.31 10.99 -6.09
C GLY A 106 9.10 10.17 -5.64
N VAL A 107 8.68 9.21 -6.46
CA VAL A 107 7.53 8.34 -6.20
C VAL A 107 7.95 6.87 -6.22
N LEU A 108 7.07 5.99 -5.74
CA LEU A 108 7.26 4.55 -5.82
C LEU A 108 7.21 4.07 -7.28
N SER A 109 8.20 3.27 -7.70
CA SER A 109 8.24 2.67 -9.03
C SER A 109 7.35 1.44 -9.14
N LEU A 110 6.40 1.46 -10.08
CA LEU A 110 5.59 0.28 -10.42
C LEU A 110 6.05 -0.41 -11.71
N ARG A 111 7.06 0.14 -12.40
CA ARG A 111 7.45 -0.31 -13.74
C ARG A 111 7.97 -1.75 -13.75
N HIS A 112 8.67 -2.16 -12.70
CA HIS A 112 9.28 -3.49 -12.60
C HIS A 112 8.24 -4.61 -12.63
N TYR A 113 7.07 -4.41 -12.01
CA TYR A 113 5.95 -5.36 -12.06
C TYR A 113 5.59 -5.75 -13.49
N PHE A 114 5.51 -4.78 -14.40
CA PHE A 114 5.21 -5.04 -15.81
C PHE A 114 6.35 -5.77 -16.53
N GLN A 115 7.60 -5.45 -16.20
CA GLN A 115 8.77 -6.10 -16.82
C GLN A 115 8.91 -7.56 -16.38
N GLU A 116 8.51 -7.86 -15.16
CA GLU A 116 8.63 -9.18 -14.55
C GLU A 116 7.37 -10.05 -14.66
N GLY A 117 6.34 -9.55 -15.35
CA GLY A 117 5.11 -10.32 -15.62
C GLY A 117 4.19 -10.49 -14.41
N TRP A 118 4.21 -9.55 -13.46
CA TRP A 118 3.31 -9.57 -12.31
C TRP A 118 1.88 -9.23 -12.73
N GLN A 119 0.91 -9.85 -12.07
CA GLN A 119 -0.48 -9.40 -12.12
C GLN A 119 -0.63 -8.18 -11.21
N VAL A 120 -1.05 -7.04 -11.76
CA VAL A 120 -1.20 -5.80 -10.99
C VAL A 120 -2.69 -5.56 -10.71
N LEU A 121 -3.05 -5.52 -9.43
CA LEU A 121 -4.38 -5.21 -8.94
C LEU A 121 -4.37 -3.83 -8.27
N ILE A 122 -5.33 -2.97 -8.62
CA ILE A 122 -5.41 -1.61 -8.10
C ILE A 122 -6.72 -1.41 -7.35
N PHE A 123 -6.61 -1.01 -6.09
CA PHE A 123 -7.69 -0.79 -5.12
C PHE A 123 -7.62 0.61 -4.54
#